data_AF-A0A2S9G542-F1
#
_entry.id   AF-A0A2S9G542-F1
#
_cell.length_a   1.000
_cell.length_b   1.000
_cell.length_c   1.000
_cell.angle_alpha   90.00
_cell.angle_beta   90.00
_cell.angle_gamma   90.00
#
_symmetry.space_group_name_H-M   'P 1'
#
loop_
_entity.id
_entity.type
_entity.pdbx_description
1 polymer ?
#
loop_
_entity_poly.entity_id
_entity_poly.type
_entity_poly.pdbx_seq_one_letter_code
_entity_poly.pdbx_strand_id
1 'polypeptide(L)'
;RWASPVMTFRRTAASDYELNGQKISAGEKVVMFYSSGNRDTGVFDRPDRLDLGRNPNPHLGFGGGGRHFCLGAHVARAQLRAIIG
;
A
#
# COMPACT_ATOMS: atom_id res chain seq x y z
N ARG A 1 2.83 0.50 -7.80
CA ARG A 1 3.92 -0.17 -7.03
C ARG A 1 5.19 0.67 -6.95
N TRP A 2 5.87 0.95 -8.07
CA TRP A 2 7.24 1.49 -8.07
C TRP A 2 7.41 2.85 -7.36
N ALA A 3 6.63 3.85 -7.77
CA ALA A 3 6.74 5.21 -7.24
C ALA A 3 6.23 5.39 -5.81
N SER A 4 5.20 4.61 -5.39
CA SER A 4 4.50 4.75 -4.10
C SER A 4 4.34 6.21 -3.60
N PRO A 5 3.65 7.10 -4.36
CA PRO A 5 3.63 8.54 -4.05
C PRO A 5 3.04 8.84 -2.66
N VAL A 6 2.04 8.07 -2.25
CA VAL A 6 1.59 8.01 -0.87
C VAL A 6 2.42 6.94 -0.17
N MET A 7 3.43 7.37 0.60
CA MET A 7 4.32 6.45 1.30
C MET A 7 3.67 5.81 2.52
N THR A 8 2.85 6.59 3.25
CA THR A 8 2.30 6.17 4.53
C THR A 8 0.86 6.62 4.75
N PHE A 9 0.11 5.85 5.52
CA PHE A 9 -1.12 6.29 6.18
C PHE A 9 -1.13 5.82 7.63
N ARG A 10 -1.96 6.47 8.47
CA ARG A 10 -2.05 6.16 9.90
C ARG A 10 -3.45 5.71 10.29
N ARG A 11 -3.53 4.88 11.33
CA ARG A 11 -4.72 4.59 12.13
C ARG A 11 -4.44 4.83 13.61
N THR A 12 -5.50 5.02 14.39
CA THR A 12 -5.44 5.07 15.85
C THR A 12 -6.11 3.83 16.37
N ALA A 13 -5.47 3.10 17.29
CA ALA A 13 -6.08 1.95 17.94
C ALA A 13 -7.28 2.40 18.78
N ALA A 14 -8.46 1.82 18.55
CA ALA A 14 -9.68 2.15 19.28
C ALA A 14 -9.79 1.40 20.61
N SER A 15 -9.07 0.29 20.74
CA SER A 15 -8.94 -0.56 21.91
C SER A 15 -7.56 -1.21 21.88
N ASP A 16 -7.14 -1.80 23.01
CA ASP A 16 -5.92 -2.60 23.07
C ASP A 16 -6.01 -3.76 22.06
N TYR A 17 -4.92 -4.00 21.34
CA TYR A 17 -4.85 -4.99 20.27
C TYR A 17 -3.47 -5.64 20.19
N GLU A 18 -3.41 -6.89 19.74
CA GLU A 18 -2.16 -7.59 19.47
C GLU A 18 -2.04 -7.89 17.96
N LEU A 19 -0.97 -7.39 17.34
CA LEU A 19 -0.69 -7.59 15.92
C LEU A 19 0.68 -8.24 15.76
N ASN A 20 0.73 -9.47 15.23
CA ASN A 20 1.97 -10.25 15.06
C ASN A 20 2.84 -10.28 16.33
N GLY A 21 2.22 -10.52 17.50
CA GLY A 21 2.92 -10.55 18.79
C GLY A 21 3.25 -9.18 19.38
N GLN A 22 2.95 -8.07 18.69
CA GLN A 22 3.16 -6.71 19.18
C GLN A 22 1.89 -6.18 19.84
N LYS A 23 2.00 -5.75 21.10
CA LYS A 23 0.92 -5.10 21.83
C LYS A 23 0.81 -3.63 21.41
N ILE A 24 -0.42 -3.20 21.14
CA ILE A 24 -0.77 -1.84 20.73
C ILE A 24 -1.89 -1.38 21.67
N SER A 25 -1.63 -0.39 22.50
CA SER A 25 -2.61 0.13 23.46
C SER A 25 -3.62 1.05 22.80
N ALA A 26 -4.81 1.17 23.37
CA ALA A 26 -5.83 2.12 22.93
C ALA A 26 -5.25 3.54 22.85
N GLY A 27 -5.54 4.24 21.75
CA GLY A 27 -5.04 5.59 21.48
C GLY A 27 -3.70 5.65 20.73
N GLU A 28 -2.91 4.57 20.73
CA GLU A 28 -1.65 4.49 19.99
C GLU A 28 -1.85 4.54 18.48
N LYS A 29 -0.79 4.93 17.78
CA LYS A 29 -0.81 5.11 16.33
C LYS A 29 -0.16 3.93 15.64
N VAL A 30 -0.86 3.40 14.65
CA VAL A 30 -0.34 2.38 13.74
C VAL A 30 -0.16 3.01 12.38
N VAL A 31 1.07 3.00 11.87
CA VAL A 31 1.44 3.61 10.58
C VAL A 31 1.72 2.50 9.58
N MET A 32 0.99 2.49 8.47
CA MET A 32 1.21 1.56 7.36
C MET A 32 2.15 2.22 6.38
N PHE A 33 3.30 1.59 6.12
CA PHE A 33 4.29 2.03 5.14
C PHE A 33 4.06 1.31 3.82
N TYR A 34 3.20 1.89 2.95
CA TYR A 34 2.91 1.30 1.63
C TYR A 34 4.15 1.20 0.75
N SER A 35 5.10 2.14 0.88
CA SER A 35 6.39 2.06 0.18
C SER A 35 7.16 0.80 0.55
N SER A 36 7.19 0.44 1.84
CA SER A 36 7.81 -0.80 2.33
C SER A 36 7.04 -2.04 1.86
N GLY A 37 5.71 -2.09 2.05
CA GLY A 37 4.89 -3.23 1.61
C GLY A 37 4.94 -3.45 0.09
N ASN A 38 5.08 -2.39 -0.70
CA ASN A 38 5.28 -2.49 -2.15
C ASN A 38 6.66 -3.05 -2.55
N ARG A 39 7.57 -3.26 -1.59
CA ARG A 39 8.89 -3.89 -1.75
C ARG A 39 9.03 -5.21 -1.00
N ASP A 40 7.94 -5.73 -0.43
CA ASP A 40 7.94 -6.99 0.33
C ASP A 40 8.41 -8.17 -0.54
N THR A 41 9.51 -8.81 -0.15
CA THR A 41 10.10 -9.96 -0.86
C THR A 41 9.27 -11.24 -0.73
N GLY A 42 8.35 -11.31 0.23
CA GLY A 42 7.37 -12.39 0.35
C GLY A 42 6.21 -12.26 -0.63
N VAL A 43 6.01 -11.09 -1.25
CA VAL A 43 4.90 -10.82 -2.19
C VAL A 43 5.41 -10.57 -3.61
N PHE A 44 6.55 -9.90 -3.77
CA PHE A 44 7.08 -9.50 -5.07
C PHE A 44 8.44 -10.13 -5.33
N ASP A 45 8.55 -10.96 -6.37
CA ASP A 45 9.86 -11.38 -6.91
C ASP A 45 10.64 -10.13 -7.39
N ARG A 46 11.93 -10.03 -7.07
CA ARG A 46 12.82 -8.91 -7.43
C ARG A 46 12.13 -7.54 -7.23
N PRO A 47 11.77 -7.16 -5.99
CA PRO A 47 10.95 -5.97 -5.72
C PRO A 47 11.61 -4.65 -6.11
N ASP A 48 12.93 -4.63 -6.28
CA ASP A 48 13.69 -3.45 -6.71
C ASP A 48 13.91 -3.39 -8.22
N ARG A 49 13.30 -4.28 -9.01
CA ARG A 49 13.21 -4.09 -10.46
C ARG A 49 11.90 -3.44 -10.87
N LEU A 50 12.01 -2.42 -11.71
CA LEU A 50 10.89 -1.94 -12.52
C LEU A 50 10.64 -2.95 -13.63
N ASP A 51 9.57 -3.71 -13.48
CA ASP A 51 9.08 -4.67 -14.46
C ASP A 51 7.68 -4.23 -14.90
N LEU A 52 7.57 -3.75 -16.14
CA LEU A 52 6.31 -3.28 -16.71
C LEU A 52 5.35 -4.43 -17.07
N GLY A 53 5.89 -5.64 -17.28
CA GLY A 53 5.12 -6.85 -17.59
C GLY A 53 4.64 -7.62 -16.35
N ARG A 54 4.93 -7.14 -15.14
CA ARG A 54 4.63 -7.83 -13.89
C ARG A 54 3.13 -8.18 -13.74
N ASN A 55 2.83 -9.46 -13.61
CA ASN A 55 1.50 -9.99 -13.34
C ASN A 55 1.60 -11.28 -12.48
N PRO A 56 0.92 -11.37 -11.32
CA PRO A 56 0.08 -10.36 -10.68
C PRO A 56 0.89 -9.18 -10.11
N ASN A 57 0.21 -8.06 -9.86
CA ASN A 57 0.83 -6.86 -9.27
C ASN A 57 -0.03 -6.29 -8.10
N PRO A 58 -0.16 -7.03 -6.98
CA PRO A 58 -1.07 -6.72 -5.87
C PRO A 58 -0.53 -5.60 -4.96
N HIS A 59 -0.21 -4.45 -5.54
CA HIS A 59 0.44 -3.35 -4.83
C HIS A 59 -0.54 -2.54 -3.97
N LEU A 60 -0.03 -2.00 -2.86
CA LEU A 60 -0.78 -1.19 -1.90
C LEU A 60 -0.82 0.31 -2.24
N GLY A 61 -0.36 0.71 -3.45
CA GLY A 61 -0.28 2.11 -3.87
C GLY A 61 -1.61 2.90 -3.89
N PHE A 62 -2.75 2.21 -3.83
CA PHE A 62 -4.09 2.81 -3.70
C PHE A 62 -4.74 2.48 -2.35
N GLY A 63 -3.95 2.09 -1.35
CA GLY A 63 -4.41 1.51 -0.09
C GLY A 63 -4.56 0.00 -0.15
N GLY A 64 -4.65 -0.65 1.02
CA GLY A 64 -4.70 -2.11 1.17
C GLY A 64 -6.06 -2.77 0.89
N GLY A 65 -6.86 -2.24 -0.04
CA GLY A 65 -8.10 -2.89 -0.50
C GLY A 65 -9.31 -2.85 0.46
N GLY A 66 -9.23 -2.12 1.59
CA GLY A 66 -10.32 -2.01 2.56
C GLY A 66 -11.26 -0.81 2.35
N ARG A 67 -12.04 -0.46 3.39
CA ARG A 67 -13.02 0.65 3.41
C ARG A 67 -12.49 2.01 2.95
N HIS A 68 -11.18 2.23 3.04
CA HIS A 68 -10.50 3.46 2.62
C HIS A 68 -9.64 3.26 1.36
N PHE A 69 -9.98 2.28 0.53
CA PHE A 69 -9.38 2.14 -0.80
C PHE A 69 -9.57 3.43 -1.59
N CYS A 70 -8.55 3.82 -2.37
CA CYS A 70 -8.52 5.10 -3.05
C CYS A 70 -9.73 5.24 -4.00
N LEU A 71 -10.60 6.19 -3.68
CA LEU A 71 -11.75 6.56 -4.50
C LEU A 71 -11.33 6.96 -5.93
N GLY A 72 -10.18 7.62 -6.06
CA GLY A 72 -9.62 8.08 -7.33
C GLY A 72 -8.86 7.01 -8.14
N ALA A 73 -8.81 5.75 -7.70
CA ALA A 73 -7.94 4.74 -8.31
C ALA A 73 -8.26 4.46 -9.79
N HIS A 74 -9.51 4.63 -10.23
CA HIS A 74 -9.87 4.50 -11.64
C HIS A 74 -9.49 5.74 -12.45
N VAL A 75 -9.74 6.93 -11.92
CA VAL A 75 -9.38 8.21 -12.57
C VAL A 75 -7.87 8.32 -12.74
N ALA A 76 -7.09 8.04 -11.70
CA ALA A 76 -5.63 8.08 -11.76
C ALA A 76 -5.06 7.11 -12.81
N ARG A 77 -5.63 5.90 -12.93
CA ARG A 77 -5.24 4.95 -13.98
C ARG A 77 -5.61 5.43 -15.38
N ALA A 78 -6.78 6.04 -15.54
CA ALA A 78 -7.19 6.63 -16.82
C ALA A 78 -6.27 7.77 -17.24
N GLN A 79 -5.92 8.67 -16.31
CA GLN A 79 -4.97 9.77 -16.56
C GLN A 79 -3.59 9.26 -16.95
N LEU A 80 -3.04 8.27 -16.24
CA LEU A 80 -1.73 7.69 -16.60
C LEU A 80 -1.75 7.02 -17.97
N ARG A 81 -2.85 6.34 -18.33
CA ARG A 81 -3.03 5.77 -19.67
C ARG A 81 -3.10 6.86 -20.74
N ALA A 82 -3.79 7.98 -20.49
CA ALA A 82 -3.87 9.08 -21.46
C ALA A 82 -2.53 9.83 -21.65
N ILE A 83 -1.64 9.80 -20.65
CA ILE A 83 -0.32 10.47 -20.72
C ILE A 83 0.73 9.58 -21.38
N ILE A 84 0.71 8.27 -21.10
CA ILE A 84 1.81 7.34 -21.44
C ILE A 84 1.40 6.29 -22.48
N GLY A 85 0.10 6.06 -22.67
CA GLY A 85 -0.47 5.01 -23.53
C GLY A 85 -0.96 5.53 -24.87
#